data_AF-A0A968VTA9-F1
#
_entry.id   AF-A0A968VTA9-F1
#
_cell.length_a   1.000
_cell.length_b   1.000
_cell.length_c   1.000
_cell.angle_alpha   90.00
_cell.angle_beta   90.00
_cell.angle_gamma   90.00
#
_symmetry.space_group_name_H-M   'P 1'
#
loop_
_entity.id
_entity.type
_entity.pdbx_description
1 polymer ?
#
loop_
_entity_poly.entity_id
_entity_poly.type
_entity_poly.pdbx_seq_one_letter_code
_entity_poly.pdbx_strand_id
1 'polypeptide(L)' 'MKITIESTSEIIQVNGVPARVWEGKTESGIDVFCLVTRIGIDKDADATEFERELKECSEPRMATRLPPLWFID' A
#
# COMPACT_ATOMS: atom_id res chain seq x y z
N MET A 1 -17.87 -5.08 -6.23
CA MET A 1 -16.89 -5.32 -7.31
C MET A 1 -15.79 -6.20 -6.74
N LYS A 2 -15.33 -7.22 -7.48
CA LYS A 2 -14.27 -8.13 -7.05
C LYS A 2 -13.15 -8.15 -8.09
N ILE A 3 -11.91 -8.04 -7.62
CA ILE A 3 -10.70 -8.15 -8.41
C ILE A 3 -9.76 -9.14 -7.73
N THR A 4 -8.94 -9.83 -8.52
CA THR A 4 -7.78 -10.57 -8.05
C THR A 4 -6.56 -9.89 -8.62
N ILE A 5 -5.59 -9.56 -7.76
CA ILE A 5 -4.38 -8.81 -8.12
C ILE A 5 -3.14 -9.46 -7.51
N GLU A 6 -2.02 -9.33 -8.19
CA GLU A 6 -0.71 -9.83 -7.78
C GLU A 6 0.28 -8.66 -7.68
N SER A 7 1.15 -8.71 -6.66
CA SER A 7 2.16 -7.65 -6.47
C SER A 7 3.27 -7.76 -7.50
N THR A 8 3.73 -6.63 -8.03
CA THR A 8 4.94 -6.61 -8.87
C THR A 8 6.13 -6.04 -8.09
N SER A 9 7.31 -6.07 -8.72
CA SER A 9 8.51 -5.40 -8.20
C SER A 9 8.58 -3.91 -8.55
N GLU A 10 7.63 -3.40 -9.35
CA GLU A 10 7.65 -2.01 -9.82
C GLU A 10 7.11 -1.05 -8.75
N ILE A 11 7.86 0.03 -8.52
CA ILE A 11 7.48 1.12 -7.63
C ILE A 11 7.53 2.43 -8.42
N ILE A 12 6.42 3.15 -8.44
CA ILE A 12 6.30 4.47 -9.09
C ILE A 12 6.01 5.57 -8.07
N GLN A 13 6.18 6.83 -8.46
CA GLN A 13 5.83 7.98 -7.64
C GLN A 13 4.45 8.52 -8.04
N VAL A 14 3.52 8.57 -7.09
CA VAL A 14 2.19 9.16 -7.27
C VAL A 14 2.05 10.30 -6.28
N ASN A 15 1.99 11.54 -6.77
CA ASN A 15 1.88 12.74 -5.93
C ASN A 15 2.96 12.81 -4.81
N GLY A 16 4.19 12.35 -5.11
CA GLY A 16 5.31 12.31 -4.17
C GLY A 16 5.29 11.15 -3.18
N VAL A 17 4.37 10.19 -3.33
CA VAL A 17 4.28 8.98 -2.52
C VAL A 17 4.69 7.77 -3.37
N PRO A 18 5.63 6.92 -2.91
CA PRO A 18 5.93 5.67 -3.59
C PRO A 18 4.72 4.73 -3.52
N ALA A 19 4.30 4.22 -4.67
CA ALA A 19 3.24 3.23 -4.81
C ALA A 19 3.78 2.02 -5.56
N ARG A 20 3.50 0.82 -5.05
CA ARG A 20 3.81 -0.43 -5.76
C ARG A 20 2.73 -0.69 -6.80
N VAL A 21 3.11 -1.08 -8.01
CA VAL A 21 2.18 -1.50 -9.05
C VAL A 21 1.74 -2.94 -8.77
N TRP A 22 0.45 -3.19 -8.84
CA TRP A 22 -0.15 -4.52 -8.76
C TRP A 22 -1.01 -4.72 -10.00
N GLU A 23 -1.01 -5.91 -10.56
CA GLU A 23 -1.71 -6.21 -11.81
C GLU A 23 -2.70 -7.35 -11.60
N GLY A 24 -3.79 -7.36 -12.36
CA GLY A 24 -4.77 -8.43 -12.24
C GLY A 24 -6.00 -8.23 -13.10
N LYS A 25 -7.09 -8.88 -12.70
CA LYS A 25 -8.35 -8.88 -13.45
C LYS A 25 -9.57 -8.79 -12.54
N THR A 26 -10.66 -8.22 -13.07
CA THR A 26 -12.00 -8.40 -12.50
C THR A 26 -12.49 -9.83 -12.74
N GLU A 27 -13.53 -10.24 -12.01
CA GLU A 27 -14.18 -11.54 -12.22
C GLU A 27 -14.74 -11.72 -13.66
N SER A 28 -15.09 -10.62 -14.34
CA SER A 28 -15.54 -10.64 -15.73
C SER A 28 -14.39 -10.56 -16.76
N GLY A 29 -13.13 -10.62 -16.31
CA GLY A 29 -11.95 -10.66 -17.18
C GLY A 29 -11.40 -9.30 -17.63
N ILE A 30 -11.84 -8.19 -17.04
CA ILE A 30 -11.32 -6.85 -17.37
C ILE A 30 -9.96 -6.69 -16.70
N ASP A 31 -8.94 -6.34 -17.48
CA ASP A 31 -7.60 -6.02 -16.97
C ASP A 31 -7.60 -4.80 -16.06
N VAL A 32 -6.90 -4.90 -14.94
CA VAL A 32 -6.74 -3.81 -13.98
C VAL A 32 -5.28 -3.72 -13.53
N PHE A 33 -4.85 -2.50 -13.22
CA PHE A 33 -3.66 -2.28 -12.40
C PHE A 33 -4.03 -1.39 -11.22
N CYS A 34 -3.35 -1.60 -10.09
CA CYS A 34 -3.55 -0.86 -8.85
C CYS A 34 -2.23 -0.22 -8.41
N LEU A 35 -2.31 1.02 -7.91
CA LEU A 35 -1.17 1.75 -7.35
C LEU A 35 -1.29 1.71 -5.83
N VAL A 36 -0.67 0.70 -5.23
CA VAL A 36 -0.84 0.37 -3.81
C VAL A 36 0.22 1.09 -2.99
N THR A 37 -0.21 2.08 -2.20
CA THR A 37 0.67 2.80 -1.26
C THR A 37 0.66 2.18 0.13
N ARG A 38 -0.42 1.50 0.53
CA ARG A 38 -0.60 0.86 1.85
C ARG A 38 -1.45 -0.40 1.73
N ILE A 39 -1.19 -1.37 2.60
CA ILE A 39 -1.99 -2.59 2.78
C ILE A 39 -2.28 -2.72 4.27
N GLY A 40 -3.53 -3.01 4.61
CA GLY A 40 -3.95 -3.29 5.97
C GLY A 40 -4.41 -4.73 6.09
N ILE A 41 -4.04 -5.38 7.19
CA ILE A 41 -4.54 -6.69 7.59
C ILE A 41 -5.16 -6.58 8.98
N ASP A 42 -5.92 -7.58 9.39
CA ASP A 42 -6.37 -7.66 10.78
C ASP A 42 -5.16 -7.72 11.74
N LYS A 43 -5.27 -7.07 12.90
CA LYS A 43 -4.17 -6.97 13.88
C LYS A 43 -3.74 -8.33 14.44
N ASP A 44 -4.63 -9.32 14.41
CA ASP A 44 -4.39 -10.66 14.92
C ASP A 44 -4.11 -11.67 13.79
N ALA A 45 -3.97 -11.21 12.53
CA ALA A 45 -3.65 -12.06 11.38
C ALA A 45 -2.15 -12.33 11.24
N ASP A 46 -1.79 -13.43 10.58
CA ASP A 46 -0.41 -13.74 10.22
C ASP A 46 0.10 -12.80 9.12
N ALA A 47 1.12 -12.00 9.45
CA ALA A 47 1.74 -11.02 8.57
C ALA A 47 2.98 -11.55 7.82
N THR A 48 3.40 -12.80 8.05
CA THR A 48 4.71 -13.32 7.62
C THR A 48 4.96 -13.19 6.11
N GLU A 49 3.93 -13.38 5.29
CA GLU A 49 4.03 -13.20 3.82
C GLU A 49 4.30 -11.74 3.46
N PHE A 50 3.56 -10.81 4.05
CA PHE A 50 3.72 -9.38 3.82
C PHE A 50 5.10 -8.88 4.27
N GLU A 51 5.58 -9.31 5.43
CA GLU A 51 6.92 -8.94 5.94
C GLU A 51 8.05 -9.44 5.04
N ARG A 52 7.88 -10.62 4.44
CA ARG A 52 8.85 -11.22 3.53
C ARG A 52 8.86 -10.52 2.16
N GLU A 53 7.70 -10.20 1.62
CA GLU A 53 7.54 -9.78 0.21
C GLU A 53 7.41 -8.27 0.02
N LEU A 54 6.92 -7.57 1.04
CA LEU A 54 6.77 -6.13 1.04
C LEU A 54 7.85 -5.51 1.92
N LYS A 55 8.76 -4.76 1.29
CA LYS A 55 9.67 -3.89 2.01
C LYS A 55 8.88 -2.70 2.55
N GLU A 56 8.86 -2.54 3.86
CA GLU A 56 8.36 -1.34 4.51
C GLU A 56 9.06 -0.12 3.90
N CYS A 57 8.27 0.79 3.33
CA CYS A 57 8.79 2.09 2.90
C CYS A 57 8.74 3.01 4.11
N SER A 58 9.83 3.75 4.32
CA SER A 58 9.92 4.75 5.38
C SER A 58 8.70 5.68 5.34
N GLU A 59 8.25 6.12 6.51
CA GLU A 59 7.12 7.05 6.62
C GLU A 59 7.30 8.21 5.63
N PRO A 60 6.20 8.67 4.98
CA PRO A 60 6.28 9.85 4.13
C PRO A 60 6.86 10.99 4.95
N ARG A 61 7.95 11.60 4.47
CA ARG A 61 8.66 12.70 5.17
C ARG A 61 7.76 13.87 5.59
N MET A 62 6.53 13.95 5.07
CA MET A 62 5.53 14.93 5.49
C MET A 62 4.79 14.59 6.79
N ALA A 63 4.71 13.32 7.21
CA ALA A 63 4.16 12.94 8.51
C ALA A 63 5.06 13.42 9.67
N THR A 64 6.38 13.52 9.43
CA THR A 64 7.39 13.94 10.40
C THR A 64 7.53 15.47 10.54
N ARG A 65 6.73 16.26 9.80
CA ARG A 65 6.89 17.73 9.70
C ARG A 65 5.83 18.53 10.44
N LEU A 66 4.92 17.85 11.15
CA LEU A 66 4.00 18.50 12.07
C LEU A 66 4.70 18.66 13.43
N PRO A 67 4.80 19.88 13.99
CA PRO A 67 5.11 20.03 15.40
C PRO A 67 4.02 19.30 16.21
N PRO A 68 4.31 18.85 17.46
CA PRO A 68 3.36 18.09 18.25
C PRO A 68 2.06 18.90 18.39
N LEU A 69 1.05 18.50 17.64
CA LEU A 69 -0.30 19.03 17.80
C LEU A 69 -0.80 18.48 19.12
N TRP A 70 -0.91 19.37 20.10
CA TRP A 70 -1.65 19.12 21.32
C TRP A 70 -3.10 18.84 20.92
N PHE A 71 -3.52 17.59 21.06
CA PHE A 71 -4.94 17.29 21.13
C PHE A 71 -5.44 17.88 22.46
N ILE A 72 -6.36 18.84 22.38
CA ILE A 72 -7.17 19.24 23.53
C ILE A 72 -8.25 18.18 23.64
N ASP A 73 -8.39 17.59 24.83
CA ASP A 73 -9.48 16.66 25.19
C ASP A 73 -10.88 17.24 24.89
#